data_AF-I8RHN3-F1
#
_entry.id   AF-I8RHN3-F1
#
_cell.length_a   1.000
_cell.length_b   1.000
_cell.length_c   1.000
_cell.angle_alpha   90.00
_cell.angle_beta   90.00
_cell.angle_gamma   90.00
#
_symmetry.space_group_name_H-M   'P 1'
#
loop_
_entity.id
_entity.type
_entity.pdbx_description
1 polymer ?
#
loop_
_entity_poly.entity_id
_entity_poly.type
_entity_poly.pdbx_seq_one_letter_code
_entity_poly.pdbx_strand_id
1 'polypeptide(L)'
;MINILLVGGGRGGVGIIEMVSQVPDIEIVGVVDVKSDAVAIQLAQRLGIRTFADVRDGLKMPTVNVVLNITGNQKVNQLIEEHKSPNIKVVDDFITSMLYHLIKSQVLMSEELNEKVAVLSQSVSEAKSHINNTHEVIDFINKVSQQTNLLGLNAAIEAARAGEHGRGFAVVATEVRKLSEDSVEATKKINDILGNIEMSMQHIITGIEETAAVAEKHTKRELITGAST
;
A
#
# COMPACT_ATOMS: atom_id res chain seq x y z
N MET A 1 -28.03 11.79 -5.21
CA MET A 1 -27.01 12.51 -5.99
C MET A 1 -26.94 13.95 -5.49
N ILE A 2 -25.79 14.35 -4.98
CA ILE A 2 -25.49 15.69 -4.49
C ILE A 2 -24.93 16.48 -5.67
N ASN A 3 -25.58 17.59 -6.01
CA ASN A 3 -25.23 18.39 -7.17
C ASN A 3 -24.72 19.73 -6.69
N ILE A 4 -23.41 19.91 -6.85
CA ILE A 4 -22.63 20.98 -6.25
C ILE A 4 -22.47 22.13 -7.25
N LEU A 5 -22.79 23.33 -6.80
CA LEU A 5 -22.29 24.57 -7.37
C LEU A 5 -21.07 25.03 -6.55
N LEU A 6 -19.88 24.96 -7.14
CA LEU A 6 -18.65 25.43 -6.52
C LEU A 6 -18.51 26.94 -6.74
N VAL A 7 -18.36 27.72 -5.67
CA VAL A 7 -18.21 29.18 -5.75
C VAL A 7 -16.80 29.57 -5.30
N GLY A 8 -16.00 30.04 -6.24
CA GLY A 8 -14.59 30.36 -6.12
C GLY A 8 -13.73 29.47 -7.05
N GLY A 9 -12.90 30.12 -7.87
CA GLY A 9 -12.15 29.53 -8.97
C GLY A 9 -10.65 29.41 -8.72
N GLY A 10 -10.19 29.65 -7.49
CA GLY A 10 -8.78 29.58 -7.10
C GLY A 10 -8.21 28.15 -7.05
N ARG A 11 -6.99 28.00 -6.53
CA ARG A 11 -6.34 26.67 -6.38
C ARG A 11 -7.11 25.71 -5.48
N GLY A 12 -7.81 26.21 -4.46
CA GLY A 12 -8.69 25.39 -3.63
C GLY A 12 -9.83 24.77 -4.43
N GLY A 13 -10.35 25.48 -5.42
CA GLY A 13 -11.42 24.99 -6.30
C GLY A 13 -10.96 23.84 -7.20
N VAL A 14 -9.72 23.90 -7.70
CA VAL A 14 -9.11 22.78 -8.46
C VAL A 14 -9.09 21.50 -7.62
N GLY A 15 -8.58 21.60 -6.40
CA GLY A 15 -8.48 20.45 -5.49
C GLY A 15 -9.84 19.84 -5.14
N ILE A 16 -10.89 20.67 -5.00
CA ILE A 16 -12.25 20.18 -4.76
C ILE A 16 -12.81 19.50 -6.01
N ILE A 17 -12.55 20.02 -7.20
CA ILE A 17 -13.00 19.41 -8.45
C ILE A 17 -12.41 18.01 -8.61
N GLU A 18 -11.11 17.88 -8.44
CA GLU A 18 -10.40 16.60 -8.53
C GLU A 18 -10.93 15.61 -7.48
N MET A 19 -11.07 16.07 -6.24
CA MET A 19 -11.54 15.28 -5.11
C MET A 19 -12.97 14.76 -5.25
N VAL A 20 -13.88 15.61 -5.71
CA VAL A 20 -15.29 15.26 -5.87
C VAL A 20 -15.52 14.41 -7.12
N SER A 21 -14.71 14.56 -8.17
CA SER A 21 -14.82 13.77 -9.40
C SER A 21 -14.70 12.26 -9.18
N GLN A 22 -14.13 11.88 -8.04
CA GLN A 22 -13.88 10.51 -7.64
C GLN A 22 -15.02 9.92 -6.78
N VAL A 23 -16.08 10.67 -6.48
CA VAL A 23 -17.18 10.23 -5.61
C VAL A 23 -18.46 10.03 -6.43
N PRO A 24 -18.98 8.79 -6.56
CA PRO A 24 -20.13 8.47 -7.45
C PRO A 24 -21.40 9.29 -7.18
N ASP A 25 -21.64 9.60 -5.91
CA ASP A 25 -22.90 10.21 -5.48
C ASP A 25 -22.86 11.73 -5.50
N ILE A 26 -21.75 12.33 -5.96
CA ILE A 26 -21.51 13.77 -5.94
C ILE A 26 -21.06 14.24 -7.33
N GLU A 27 -21.74 15.25 -7.86
CA GLU A 27 -21.43 15.85 -9.15
C GLU A 27 -21.21 17.35 -8.98
N ILE A 28 -20.11 17.89 -9.54
CA ILE A 28 -19.96 19.34 -9.70
C ILE A 28 -20.66 19.74 -10.99
N VAL A 29 -21.85 20.32 -10.85
CA VAL A 29 -22.68 20.72 -11.99
C VAL A 29 -22.33 22.11 -12.51
N GLY A 30 -21.60 22.91 -11.71
CA GLY A 30 -21.11 24.22 -12.12
C GLY A 30 -20.02 24.80 -11.22
N VAL A 31 -19.21 25.69 -11.79
CA VAL A 31 -18.18 26.48 -11.09
C VAL A 31 -18.39 27.97 -11.34
N VAL A 32 -18.34 28.77 -10.29
CA VAL A 32 -18.56 30.21 -10.35
C VAL A 32 -17.28 30.94 -9.93
N ASP A 33 -16.79 31.84 -10.76
CA ASP A 33 -15.80 32.84 -10.34
C ASP A 33 -15.96 34.10 -11.20
N VAL A 34 -15.79 35.27 -10.59
CA VAL A 34 -15.84 36.56 -11.31
C VAL A 34 -14.74 36.68 -12.36
N LYS A 35 -13.64 35.94 -12.19
CA LYS A 35 -12.51 35.85 -13.12
C LYS A 35 -12.68 34.64 -14.03
N SER A 36 -13.00 34.88 -15.30
CA SER A 36 -13.15 33.83 -16.31
C SER A 36 -11.86 33.06 -16.62
N ASP A 37 -10.69 33.61 -16.25
CA ASP A 37 -9.37 33.01 -16.43
C ASP A 37 -8.86 32.26 -15.18
N ALA A 38 -9.66 32.17 -14.11
CA ALA A 38 -9.29 31.48 -12.89
C ALA A 38 -8.98 29.99 -13.12
N VAL A 39 -8.05 29.43 -12.36
CA VAL A 39 -7.49 28.08 -12.62
C VAL A 39 -8.56 26.98 -12.55
N ALA A 40 -9.48 27.04 -11.58
CA ALA A 40 -10.55 26.05 -11.49
C ALA A 40 -11.61 26.22 -12.58
N ILE A 41 -11.82 27.44 -13.10
CA ILE A 41 -12.69 27.70 -14.26
C ILE A 41 -12.11 27.03 -15.51
N GLN A 42 -10.79 27.17 -15.74
CA GLN A 42 -10.12 26.50 -16.86
C GLN A 42 -10.19 24.98 -16.75
N LEU A 43 -10.02 24.42 -15.54
CA LEU A 43 -10.18 22.98 -15.32
C LEU A 43 -11.63 22.54 -15.57
N ALA A 44 -12.61 23.25 -15.02
CA ALA A 44 -14.03 22.98 -15.20
C ALA A 44 -14.40 22.93 -16.69
N GLN A 45 -13.95 23.89 -17.48
CA GLN A 45 -14.17 23.92 -18.93
C GLN A 45 -13.56 22.71 -19.64
N ARG A 46 -12.34 22.27 -19.27
CA ARG A 46 -11.72 21.07 -19.84
C ARG A 46 -12.50 19.79 -19.52
N LEU A 47 -13.12 19.74 -18.34
CA LEU A 47 -13.95 18.62 -17.89
C LEU A 47 -15.41 18.72 -18.38
N GLY A 48 -15.76 19.75 -19.16
CA GLY A 48 -17.14 19.97 -19.64
C GLY A 48 -18.12 20.47 -18.58
N ILE A 49 -17.63 20.90 -17.43
CA ILE A 49 -18.44 21.47 -16.34
C ILE A 49 -18.82 22.91 -16.70
N ARG A 50 -20.07 23.30 -16.45
CA ARG A 50 -20.56 24.66 -16.71
C ARG A 50 -19.85 25.68 -15.83
N THR A 51 -19.55 26.85 -16.39
CA THR A 51 -18.87 27.93 -15.66
C THR A 51 -19.65 29.23 -15.72
N PHE A 52 -19.67 30.00 -14.61
CA PHE A 52 -20.43 31.24 -14.49
C PHE A 52 -19.56 32.37 -13.94
N ALA A 53 -19.75 33.58 -14.47
CA ALA A 53 -19.12 34.79 -13.92
C ALA A 53 -19.91 35.37 -12.73
N ASP A 54 -21.19 35.01 -12.61
CA ASP A 54 -22.11 35.48 -11.59
C ASP A 54 -22.74 34.29 -10.85
N VAL A 55 -22.69 34.33 -9.51
CA VAL A 55 -23.24 33.27 -8.66
C VAL A 55 -24.75 33.13 -8.82
N ARG A 56 -25.45 34.22 -9.15
CA ARG A 56 -26.91 34.21 -9.36
C ARG A 56 -27.30 33.34 -10.54
N ASP A 57 -26.46 33.25 -11.57
CA ASP A 57 -26.74 32.41 -12.74
C ASP A 57 -26.50 30.93 -12.45
N GLY A 58 -25.48 30.62 -11.64
CA GLY A 58 -25.27 29.26 -11.13
C GLY A 58 -26.39 28.78 -10.21
N LEU A 59 -26.92 29.66 -9.34
CA LEU A 59 -27.99 29.33 -8.39
C LEU A 59 -29.35 29.04 -9.07
N LYS A 60 -29.59 29.56 -10.27
CA LYS A 60 -30.80 29.30 -11.06
C LYS A 60 -30.84 27.89 -11.65
N MET A 61 -29.72 27.16 -11.60
CA MET A 61 -29.67 25.81 -12.14
C MET A 61 -30.59 24.88 -11.33
N PRO A 62 -31.61 24.25 -11.96
CA PRO A 62 -32.61 23.46 -11.23
C PRO A 62 -32.02 22.19 -10.61
N THR A 63 -30.86 21.74 -11.08
CA THR A 63 -30.18 20.55 -10.58
C THR A 63 -29.39 20.80 -9.31
N VAL A 64 -29.02 22.06 -8.98
CA VAL A 64 -28.17 22.38 -7.82
C VAL A 64 -28.93 22.17 -6.52
N ASN A 65 -28.31 21.45 -5.58
CA ASN A 65 -28.85 21.26 -4.23
C ASN A 65 -27.84 21.56 -3.11
N VAL A 66 -26.56 21.70 -3.45
CA VAL A 66 -25.51 22.15 -2.52
C VAL A 66 -24.68 23.26 -3.18
N VAL A 67 -24.39 24.32 -2.43
CA VAL A 67 -23.44 25.37 -2.79
C VAL A 67 -22.23 25.25 -1.89
N LEU A 68 -21.05 25.22 -2.49
CA LEU A 68 -19.79 25.02 -1.80
C LEU A 68 -18.97 26.30 -2.00
N ASN A 69 -19.01 27.20 -1.01
CA ASN A 69 -18.40 28.51 -1.15
C ASN A 69 -17.00 28.55 -0.54
N ILE A 70 -15.99 28.77 -1.39
CA ILE A 70 -14.57 28.84 -1.02
C ILE A 70 -13.96 30.22 -1.25
N THR A 71 -14.79 31.24 -1.36
CA THR A 71 -14.30 32.61 -1.60
C THR A 71 -13.82 33.31 -0.34
N GLY A 72 -14.21 32.83 0.85
CA GLY A 72 -14.02 33.53 2.13
C GLY A 72 -14.70 34.91 2.21
N ASN A 73 -15.53 35.27 1.21
CA ASN A 73 -16.08 36.61 1.07
C ASN A 73 -17.51 36.68 1.64
N GLN A 74 -17.69 37.46 2.71
CA GLN A 74 -18.99 37.64 3.36
C GLN A 74 -20.07 38.18 2.41
N LYS A 75 -19.72 39.04 1.46
CA LYS A 75 -20.67 39.57 0.47
C LYS A 75 -21.16 38.47 -0.48
N VAL A 76 -20.29 37.51 -0.83
CA VAL A 76 -20.66 36.36 -1.66
C VAL A 76 -21.56 35.42 -0.87
N ASN A 77 -21.25 35.16 0.40
CA ASN A 77 -22.14 34.39 1.29
C ASN A 77 -23.53 35.03 1.40
N GLN A 78 -23.59 36.34 1.64
CA GLN A 78 -24.86 37.06 1.71
C GLN A 78 -25.64 36.97 0.38
N LEU A 79 -24.95 37.16 -0.75
CA LEU A 79 -25.56 37.06 -2.08
C LEU A 79 -26.13 35.66 -2.35
N ILE A 80 -25.42 34.61 -1.92
CA ILE A 80 -25.90 33.23 -2.00
C ILE A 80 -27.16 33.05 -1.13
N GLU A 81 -27.14 33.48 0.13
CA GLU A 81 -28.27 33.35 1.05
C GLU A 81 -29.53 34.10 0.57
N GLU A 82 -29.36 35.28 -0.03
CA GLU A 82 -30.46 36.09 -0.55
C GLU A 82 -31.12 35.50 -1.83
N HIS A 83 -30.36 34.77 -2.65
CA HIS A 83 -30.80 34.30 -3.97
C HIS A 83 -30.98 32.78 -4.06
N LYS A 84 -30.56 32.02 -3.04
CA LYS A 84 -30.71 30.56 -3.05
C LYS A 84 -32.17 30.15 -2.89
N SER A 85 -32.55 29.06 -3.55
CA SER A 85 -33.82 28.41 -3.28
C SER A 85 -33.79 27.71 -1.91
N PRO A 86 -34.94 27.55 -1.22
CA PRO A 86 -34.99 26.96 0.13
C PRO A 86 -34.41 25.54 0.24
N ASN A 87 -34.37 24.79 -0.86
CA ASN A 87 -33.82 23.44 -0.97
C ASN A 87 -32.29 23.39 -1.14
N ILE A 88 -31.63 24.53 -1.39
CA ILE A 88 -30.17 24.60 -1.54
C ILE A 88 -29.52 24.75 -0.17
N LYS A 89 -28.62 23.82 0.15
CA LYS A 89 -27.76 23.88 1.34
C LYS A 89 -26.45 24.59 1.00
N VAL A 90 -26.01 25.50 1.86
CA VAL A 90 -24.74 26.21 1.68
C VAL A 90 -23.72 25.65 2.66
N VAL A 91 -22.54 25.33 2.14
CA VAL A 91 -21.36 24.94 2.90
C VAL A 91 -20.37 26.09 2.80
N ASP A 92 -19.96 26.62 3.95
CA ASP A 92 -19.02 27.74 4.02
C ASP A 92 -17.57 27.31 3.76
N ASP A 93 -16.70 28.31 3.67
CA ASP A 93 -15.28 28.14 3.34
C ASP A 93 -14.53 27.34 4.39
N PHE A 94 -14.90 27.46 5.67
CA PHE A 94 -14.22 26.76 6.75
C PHE A 94 -14.45 25.25 6.68
N ILE A 95 -15.72 24.83 6.56
CA ILE A 95 -16.07 23.40 6.41
C ILE A 95 -15.44 22.84 5.14
N THR A 96 -15.47 23.63 4.06
CA THR A 96 -14.87 23.21 2.79
C THR A 96 -13.36 23.00 2.90
N SER A 97 -12.65 23.96 3.49
CA SER A 97 -11.20 23.88 3.67
C SER A 97 -10.84 22.68 4.55
N MET A 98 -11.59 22.42 5.62
CA MET A 98 -11.43 21.22 6.44
C MET A 98 -11.62 19.94 5.62
N LEU A 99 -12.69 19.83 4.82
CA LEU A 99 -12.93 18.67 3.96
C LEU A 99 -11.78 18.45 2.97
N TYR A 100 -11.30 19.52 2.34
CA TYR A 100 -10.17 19.47 1.43
C TYR A 100 -8.90 18.96 2.13
N HIS A 101 -8.59 19.48 3.31
CA HIS A 101 -7.42 19.04 4.08
C HIS A 101 -7.52 17.58 4.54
N LEU A 102 -8.70 17.13 4.97
CA LEU A 102 -8.93 15.75 5.39
C LEU A 102 -8.73 14.76 4.24
N ILE A 103 -9.34 15.02 3.09
CA ILE A 103 -9.23 14.12 1.94
C ILE A 103 -7.82 14.17 1.34
N LYS A 104 -7.21 15.36 1.26
CA LYS A 104 -5.80 15.46 0.84
C LYS A 104 -4.87 14.68 1.76
N SER A 105 -5.08 14.75 3.08
CA SER A 105 -4.31 13.95 4.04
C SER A 105 -4.52 12.46 3.83
N GLN A 106 -5.72 12.03 3.44
CA GLN A 106 -6.04 10.63 3.16
C GLN A 106 -5.32 10.13 1.90
N VAL A 107 -5.28 10.93 0.82
CA VAL A 107 -4.55 10.59 -0.40
C VAL A 107 -3.05 10.44 -0.12
N LEU A 108 -2.44 11.41 0.58
CA LEU A 108 -1.01 11.35 0.94
C LEU A 108 -0.70 10.11 1.80
N MET A 109 -1.57 9.76 2.74
CA MET A 109 -1.42 8.56 3.56
C MET A 109 -1.53 7.29 2.71
N SER A 110 -2.39 7.26 1.69
CA SER A 110 -2.51 6.14 0.76
C SER A 110 -1.27 5.96 -0.11
N GLU A 111 -0.68 7.05 -0.59
CA GLU A 111 0.57 7.02 -1.35
C GLU A 111 1.74 6.48 -0.50
N GLU A 112 1.88 7.00 0.72
CA GLU A 112 2.89 6.52 1.67
C GLU A 112 2.68 5.03 1.99
N LEU A 113 1.43 4.59 2.20
CA LEU A 113 1.11 3.18 2.46
C LEU A 113 1.53 2.28 1.28
N ASN A 114 1.26 2.69 0.04
CA ASN A 114 1.65 1.94 -1.15
C ASN A 114 3.17 1.80 -1.26
N GLU A 115 3.92 2.86 -0.95
CA GLU A 115 5.39 2.81 -0.91
C GLU A 115 5.87 1.82 0.15
N LYS A 116 5.30 1.86 1.37
CA LYS A 116 5.68 0.93 2.45
C LYS A 116 5.35 -0.52 2.10
N VAL A 117 4.21 -0.77 1.46
CA VAL A 117 3.83 -2.09 0.95
C VAL A 117 4.86 -2.62 -0.06
N ALA A 118 5.29 -1.78 -1.00
CA ALA A 118 6.30 -2.17 -1.99
C ALA A 118 7.65 -2.52 -1.33
N VAL A 119 8.10 -1.70 -0.37
CA VAL A 119 9.33 -1.96 0.40
C VAL A 119 9.23 -3.28 1.18
N LEU A 120 8.12 -3.52 1.88
CA LEU A 120 7.91 -4.76 2.62
C LEU A 120 7.91 -5.99 1.70
N SER A 121 7.24 -5.89 0.54
CA SER A 121 7.22 -6.97 -0.46
C SER A 121 8.64 -7.32 -0.94
N GLN A 122 9.45 -6.30 -1.23
CA GLN A 122 10.86 -6.49 -1.61
C GLN A 122 11.68 -7.15 -0.49
N SER A 123 11.55 -6.69 0.76
CA SER A 123 12.26 -7.28 1.90
C SER A 123 11.89 -8.75 2.13
N VAL A 124 10.62 -9.12 1.94
CA VAL A 124 10.21 -10.53 2.05
C VAL A 124 10.78 -11.36 0.91
N SER A 125 10.83 -10.83 -0.32
CA SER A 125 11.47 -11.50 -1.46
C SER A 125 12.97 -11.75 -1.21
N GLU A 126 13.67 -10.78 -0.64
CA GLU A 126 15.08 -10.90 -0.25
C GLU A 126 15.28 -11.94 0.85
N ALA A 127 14.44 -11.92 1.90
CA ALA A 127 14.47 -12.92 2.96
C ALA A 127 14.27 -14.35 2.43
N LYS A 128 13.35 -14.53 1.46
CA LYS A 128 13.14 -15.80 0.76
C LYS A 128 14.39 -16.25 0.00
N SER A 129 15.07 -15.33 -0.68
CA SER A 129 16.34 -15.64 -1.34
C SER A 129 17.43 -16.08 -0.35
N HIS A 130 17.52 -15.42 0.81
CA HIS A 130 18.48 -15.79 1.84
C HIS A 130 18.21 -17.18 2.43
N ILE A 131 16.94 -17.55 2.60
CA ILE A 131 16.56 -18.89 3.07
C ILE A 131 16.94 -19.95 2.03
N ASN A 132 16.67 -19.72 0.75
CA ASN A 132 17.11 -20.62 -0.33
C ASN A 132 18.63 -20.84 -0.32
N ASN A 133 19.41 -19.75 -0.21
CA ASN A 133 20.87 -19.86 -0.10
C ASN A 133 21.30 -20.63 1.15
N THR A 134 20.56 -20.50 2.26
CA THR A 134 20.86 -21.22 3.50
C THR A 134 20.58 -22.72 3.34
N HIS A 135 19.53 -23.10 2.60
CA HIS A 135 19.29 -24.50 2.25
C HIS A 135 20.46 -25.11 1.45
N GLU A 136 21.03 -24.38 0.49
CA GLU A 136 22.21 -24.85 -0.26
C GLU A 136 23.41 -25.12 0.66
N VAL A 137 23.63 -24.25 1.65
CA VAL A 137 24.70 -24.42 2.65
C VAL A 137 24.41 -25.65 3.52
N ILE A 138 23.17 -25.85 3.96
CA ILE A 138 22.76 -27.02 4.74
C ILE A 138 22.99 -28.31 3.95
N ASP A 139 22.61 -28.34 2.68
CA ASP A 139 22.83 -29.49 1.80
C ASP A 139 24.32 -29.79 1.63
N PHE A 140 25.15 -28.75 1.53
CA PHE A 140 26.60 -28.91 1.49
C PHE A 140 27.14 -29.50 2.81
N ILE A 141 26.71 -28.99 3.97
CA ILE A 141 27.11 -29.53 5.28
C ILE A 141 26.70 -30.99 5.40
N ASN A 142 25.47 -31.34 5.02
CA ASN A 142 24.98 -32.72 5.04
C ASN A 142 25.85 -33.65 4.18
N LYS A 143 26.24 -33.22 2.97
CA LYS A 143 27.16 -33.97 2.10
C LYS A 143 28.52 -34.18 2.77
N VAL A 144 29.08 -33.12 3.37
CA VAL A 144 30.37 -33.19 4.08
C VAL A 144 30.29 -34.12 5.29
N SER A 145 29.21 -34.04 6.09
CA SER A 145 29.00 -34.93 7.24
C SER A 145 28.84 -36.38 6.82
N GLN A 146 28.12 -36.67 5.74
CA GLN A 146 28.02 -38.03 5.19
C GLN A 146 29.37 -38.58 4.72
N GLN A 147 30.16 -37.76 4.01
CA GLN A 147 31.50 -38.14 3.58
C GLN A 147 32.44 -38.36 4.77
N THR A 148 32.37 -37.49 5.78
CA THR A 148 33.17 -37.60 7.00
C THR A 148 32.80 -38.86 7.79
N ASN A 149 31.51 -39.19 7.86
CA ASN A 149 31.06 -40.43 8.49
C ASN A 149 31.60 -41.68 7.76
N LEU A 150 31.59 -41.68 6.41
CA LEU A 150 32.17 -42.76 5.62
C LEU A 150 33.70 -42.87 5.82
N LEU A 151 34.41 -41.75 5.90
CA LEU A 151 35.84 -41.72 6.20
C LEU A 151 36.12 -42.30 7.61
N GLY A 152 35.34 -41.88 8.60
CA GLY A 152 35.40 -42.41 9.96
C GLY A 152 35.10 -43.92 10.01
N LEU A 153 34.14 -44.40 9.23
CA LEU A 153 33.85 -45.84 9.09
C LEU A 153 35.04 -46.60 8.51
N ASN A 154 35.63 -46.12 7.41
CA ASN A 154 36.80 -46.75 6.81
C ASN A 154 37.99 -46.77 7.79
N ALA A 155 38.21 -45.68 8.53
CA ALA A 155 39.25 -45.63 9.57
C ALA A 155 38.99 -46.61 10.71
N ALA A 156 37.74 -46.80 11.13
CA ALA A 156 37.37 -47.78 12.15
C ALA A 156 37.63 -49.23 11.68
N ILE A 157 37.34 -49.53 10.41
CA ILE A 157 37.61 -50.84 9.80
C ILE A 157 39.13 -51.12 9.79
N GLU A 158 39.94 -50.15 9.34
CA GLU A 158 41.39 -50.32 9.27
C GLU A 158 42.03 -50.40 10.67
N ALA A 159 41.52 -49.64 11.64
CA ALA A 159 41.92 -49.73 13.04
C ALA A 159 41.62 -51.12 13.62
N ALA A 160 40.46 -51.70 13.33
CA ALA A 160 40.14 -53.07 13.73
C ALA A 160 41.07 -54.10 13.08
N ARG A 161 41.43 -53.89 11.81
CA ARG A 161 42.35 -54.75 11.05
C ARG A 161 43.77 -54.74 11.62
N ALA A 162 44.24 -53.62 12.14
CA ALA A 162 45.55 -53.47 12.79
C ALA A 162 45.61 -54.11 14.21
N GLY A 163 44.49 -54.63 14.72
CA GLY A 163 44.44 -55.30 16.02
C GLY A 163 44.84 -54.39 17.18
N GLU A 164 45.74 -54.86 18.05
CA GLU A 164 46.19 -54.11 19.23
C GLU A 164 46.84 -52.76 18.88
N HIS A 165 47.53 -52.68 17.73
CA HIS A 165 48.18 -51.44 17.28
C HIS A 165 47.17 -50.36 16.82
N GLY A 166 45.94 -50.77 16.48
CA GLY A 166 44.89 -49.87 16.01
C GLY A 166 43.97 -49.30 17.09
N ARG A 167 44.11 -49.72 18.37
CA ARG A 167 43.17 -49.33 19.44
C ARG A 167 43.00 -47.81 19.59
N GLY A 168 44.09 -47.05 19.54
CA GLY A 168 44.03 -45.57 19.62
C GLY A 168 43.28 -44.95 18.44
N PHE A 169 43.54 -45.44 17.22
CA PHE A 169 42.85 -44.99 16.01
C PHE A 169 41.37 -45.36 16.00
N ALA A 170 40.97 -46.49 16.60
CA ALA A 170 39.58 -46.89 16.70
C ALA A 170 38.75 -45.90 17.55
N VAL A 171 39.32 -45.37 18.64
CA VAL A 171 38.68 -44.34 19.47
C VAL A 171 38.46 -43.07 18.66
N VAL A 172 39.50 -42.60 17.95
CA VAL A 172 39.41 -41.41 17.11
C VAL A 172 38.38 -41.59 15.99
N ALA A 173 38.37 -42.74 15.32
CA ALA A 173 37.40 -43.03 14.26
C ALA A 173 35.95 -43.03 14.77
N THR A 174 35.72 -43.52 15.99
CA THR A 174 34.39 -43.49 16.63
C THR A 174 33.94 -42.06 16.92
N GLU A 175 34.83 -41.21 17.43
CA GLU A 175 34.52 -39.81 17.72
C GLU A 175 34.23 -39.02 16.44
N VAL A 176 34.99 -39.26 15.36
CA VAL A 176 34.74 -38.63 14.04
C VAL A 176 33.36 -39.00 13.49
N ARG A 177 32.94 -40.26 13.64
CA ARG A 177 31.59 -40.70 13.23
C ARG A 177 30.51 -40.02 14.05
N LYS A 178 30.68 -39.98 15.37
CA LYS A 178 29.73 -39.31 16.27
C LYS A 178 29.59 -37.83 15.92
N LEU A 179 30.68 -37.10 15.72
CA LEU A 179 30.65 -35.69 15.29
C LEU A 179 29.93 -35.49 13.95
N SER A 180 30.07 -36.44 13.02
CA SER A 180 29.38 -36.42 11.74
C SER A 180 27.87 -36.63 11.89
N GLU A 181 27.46 -37.57 12.74
CA GLU A 181 26.05 -37.83 13.07
C GLU A 181 25.42 -36.63 13.79
N ASP A 182 26.10 -36.07 14.78
CA ASP A 182 25.67 -34.86 15.51
C ASP A 182 25.50 -33.65 14.55
N SER A 183 26.37 -33.54 13.54
CA SER A 183 26.27 -32.49 12.50
C SER A 183 25.03 -32.64 11.62
N VAL A 184 24.65 -33.88 11.27
CA VAL A 184 23.41 -34.17 10.51
C VAL A 184 22.18 -33.84 11.38
N GLU A 185 22.21 -34.15 12.66
CA GLU A 185 21.11 -33.79 13.56
C GLU A 185 20.97 -32.26 13.71
N ALA A 186 22.09 -31.55 13.84
CA ALA A 186 22.09 -30.09 13.95
C ALA A 186 21.51 -29.42 12.69
N THR A 187 21.95 -29.85 11.50
CA THR A 187 21.42 -29.32 10.23
C THR A 187 19.93 -29.62 10.05
N LYS A 188 19.44 -30.78 10.51
CA LYS A 188 18.01 -31.08 10.52
C LYS A 188 17.22 -30.07 11.35
N LYS A 189 17.69 -29.75 12.57
CA LYS A 189 17.06 -28.73 13.42
C LYS A 189 17.04 -27.35 12.77
N ILE A 190 18.11 -27.00 12.05
CA ILE A 190 18.17 -25.73 11.29
C ILE A 190 17.11 -25.73 10.18
N ASN A 191 16.97 -26.82 9.42
CA ASN A 191 15.93 -26.94 8.39
C ASN A 191 14.51 -26.77 8.96
N ASP A 192 14.23 -27.35 10.13
CA ASP A 192 12.93 -27.18 10.79
C ASP A 192 12.67 -25.70 11.17
N ILE A 193 13.70 -24.99 11.64
CA ILE A 193 13.60 -23.55 11.94
C ILE A 193 13.37 -22.75 10.67
N LEU A 194 14.08 -23.03 9.58
CA LEU A 194 13.90 -22.35 8.30
C LEU A 194 12.47 -22.54 7.77
N GLY A 195 11.91 -23.75 7.86
CA GLY A 195 10.52 -24.00 7.47
C GLY A 195 9.50 -23.17 8.26
N ASN A 196 9.74 -22.95 9.56
CA ASN A 196 8.90 -22.05 10.36
C ASN A 196 9.02 -20.57 9.92
N ILE A 197 10.22 -20.14 9.51
CA ILE A 197 10.44 -18.80 8.98
C ILE A 197 9.72 -18.66 7.63
N GLU A 198 9.79 -19.65 6.75
CA GLU A 198 9.05 -19.66 5.47
C GLU A 198 7.54 -19.53 5.66
N MET A 199 6.96 -20.29 6.60
CA MET A 199 5.54 -20.14 6.94
C MET A 199 5.22 -18.73 7.44
N SER A 200 6.06 -18.18 8.32
CA SER A 200 5.90 -16.82 8.84
C SER A 200 5.95 -15.78 7.72
N MET A 201 6.88 -15.92 6.76
CA MET A 201 6.95 -15.05 5.59
C MET A 201 5.70 -15.17 4.72
N GLN A 202 5.15 -16.37 4.52
CA GLN A 202 3.92 -16.54 3.74
C GLN A 202 2.73 -15.80 4.38
N HIS A 203 2.64 -15.80 5.71
CA HIS A 203 1.66 -14.99 6.43
C HIS A 203 1.87 -13.49 6.22
N ILE A 204 3.13 -13.03 6.23
CA ILE A 204 3.45 -11.62 5.94
C ILE A 204 3.07 -11.25 4.51
N ILE A 205 3.35 -12.09 3.51
CA ILE A 205 2.95 -11.86 2.11
C ILE A 205 1.44 -11.70 2.01
N THR A 206 0.69 -12.61 2.64
CA THR A 206 -0.77 -12.55 2.64
C THR A 206 -1.27 -11.23 3.27
N GLY A 207 -0.69 -10.83 4.41
CA GLY A 207 -1.03 -9.56 5.05
C GLY A 207 -0.66 -8.33 4.21
N ILE A 208 0.45 -8.39 3.47
CA ILE A 208 0.85 -7.34 2.51
C ILE A 208 -0.17 -7.26 1.36
N GLU A 209 -0.59 -8.39 0.79
CA GLU A 209 -1.59 -8.44 -0.29
C GLU A 209 -2.95 -7.89 0.18
N GLU A 210 -3.39 -8.25 1.39
CA GLU A 210 -4.60 -7.68 1.99
C GLU A 210 -4.47 -6.17 2.21
N THR A 211 -3.33 -5.70 2.71
CA THR A 211 -3.06 -4.27 2.92
C THR A 211 -3.04 -3.51 1.59
N ALA A 212 -2.40 -4.09 0.57
CA ALA A 212 -2.36 -3.54 -0.78
C ALA A 212 -3.77 -3.46 -1.38
N ALA A 213 -4.60 -4.49 -1.20
CA ALA A 213 -5.98 -4.50 -1.67
C ALA A 213 -6.84 -3.45 -0.96
N VAL A 214 -6.62 -3.20 0.33
CA VAL A 214 -7.30 -2.11 1.07
C VAL A 214 -6.86 -0.75 0.53
N ALA A 215 -5.56 -0.54 0.34
CA ALA A 215 -5.02 0.69 -0.24
C ALA A 215 -5.57 0.93 -1.65
N GLU A 216 -5.54 -0.10 -2.52
CA GLU A 216 -6.07 -0.01 -3.87
C GLU A 216 -7.59 0.18 -3.85
N LYS A 217 -8.36 -0.45 -2.95
CA LYS A 217 -9.80 -0.21 -2.84
C LYS A 217 -10.12 1.23 -2.44
N HIS A 218 -9.26 1.88 -1.64
CA HIS A 218 -9.36 3.31 -1.35
C HIS A 218 -9.10 4.15 -2.62
N THR A 219 -8.09 3.79 -3.43
CA THR A 219 -7.76 4.49 -4.70
C THR A 219 -8.67 4.14 -5.89
N LYS A 220 -9.35 2.99 -5.88
CA LYS A 220 -10.14 2.46 -7.02
C LYS A 220 -11.63 2.69 -6.85
N ARG A 221 -12.12 2.86 -5.62
CA ARG A 221 -13.42 3.52 -5.40
C ARG A 221 -13.44 4.95 -5.94
N GLU A 222 -12.27 5.54 -6.13
CA GLU A 222 -12.08 6.83 -6.79
C GLU A 222 -12.06 6.74 -8.33
N LEU A 223 -11.88 5.56 -8.93
CA LEU A 223 -11.76 5.38 -10.39
C LEU A 223 -12.93 4.60 -11.05
N ILE A 224 -13.55 3.64 -10.36
CA ILE A 224 -14.55 2.74 -10.98
C ILE A 224 -15.94 3.38 -11.11
N THR A 225 -16.18 4.53 -10.48
CA THR A 225 -17.43 5.27 -10.65
C THR A 225 -17.41 6.22 -11.84
N GLY A 226 -16.35 6.17 -12.67
CA GLY A 226 -16.21 6.93 -13.92
C GLY A 226 -16.26 6.12 -15.22
N ALA A 227 -16.55 4.80 -15.18
CA ALA A 227 -16.51 3.97 -16.41
C ALA A 227 -17.65 2.95 -16.53
N SER A 228 -18.75 3.09 -15.79
CA SER A 228 -19.92 2.21 -15.94
C SER A 228 -21.24 2.96 -15.83
N THR A 229 -21.46 3.85 -16.80
CA THR A 229 -22.74 4.23 -17.44
C THR A 229 -22.42 5.22 -18.56
#